data_AF-A0A928A0S9-F1
#
_entry.id   AF-A0A928A0S9-F1
#
_cell.length_a   1.000
_cell.length_b   1.000
_cell.length_c   1.000
_cell.angle_alpha   90.00
_cell.angle_beta   90.00
_cell.angle_gamma   90.00
#
_symmetry.space_group_name_H-M   'P 1'
#
loop_
_entity.id
_entity.type
_entity.pdbx_description
1 polymer ?
#
loop_
_entity_poly.entity_id
_entity_poly.type
_entity_poly.pdbx_seq_one_letter_code
_entity_poly.pdbx_strand_id
1 'polypeptide(L)'
;MWKLFEGNMASQKKIFDPMDQLNKDTEFMDIKEELVANGCSSFVCHPGYVDAELLGWTTLSLERAKDAEMMQSPLVKQWCEENNIELITYRDLV
;
A
#
# COMPACT_ATOMS: atom_id res chain seq x y z
N MET A 1 17.68 5.34 -8.26
CA MET A 1 17.90 4.18 -9.16
C MET A 1 16.69 3.28 -9.01
N TRP A 2 15.74 3.32 -9.96
CA TRP A 2 14.53 2.50 -9.90
C TRP A 2 14.93 1.04 -10.06
N LYS A 3 14.81 0.22 -9.01
CA LYS A 3 14.89 -1.24 -9.15
C LYS A 3 13.64 -1.67 -9.91
N LEU A 4 13.76 -1.79 -11.23
CA LEU A 4 12.78 -2.50 -12.03
C LEU A 4 12.78 -3.94 -11.51
N PHE A 5 11.72 -4.33 -10.80
CA PHE A 5 11.47 -5.73 -10.48
C PHE A 5 11.54 -6.52 -11.79
N GLU A 6 12.45 -7.49 -11.88
CA GLU A 6 12.60 -8.35 -13.05
C GLU A 6 11.35 -9.23 -13.18
N GLY A 7 10.41 -8.77 -14.01
CA GLY A 7 9.17 -9.47 -14.33
C GLY A 7 7.95 -8.57 -14.19
N ASN A 8 7.19 -8.38 -15.28
CA ASN A 8 5.89 -7.71 -15.23
C ASN A 8 4.85 -8.63 -14.58
N MET A 9 4.93 -8.81 -13.26
CA MET A 9 3.94 -9.54 -12.47
C MET A 9 2.57 -8.85 -12.49
N ALA A 10 2.53 -7.53 -12.75
CA ALA A 10 1.28 -6.77 -12.84
C ALA A 10 0.36 -7.26 -13.98
N SER A 11 0.93 -7.85 -15.04
CA SER A 11 0.20 -8.37 -16.20
C SER A 11 -0.24 -9.83 -16.08
N GLN A 12 0.15 -10.54 -15.03
CA GLN A 12 -0.27 -11.93 -14.83
C GLN A 12 -1.68 -12.01 -14.25
N LYS A 13 -2.43 -13.03 -14.66
CA LYS A 13 -3.76 -13.31 -14.10
C LYS A 13 -3.60 -13.65 -12.61
N LYS A 14 -3.99 -12.72 -11.74
CA LYS A 14 -3.98 -12.92 -10.30
C LYS A 14 -5.07 -13.95 -9.93
N ILE A 15 -4.66 -15.05 -9.31
CA ILE A 15 -5.57 -16.04 -8.74
C ILE A 15 -6.05 -15.50 -7.40
N PHE A 16 -7.36 -15.61 -7.14
CA PHE A 16 -7.90 -15.27 -5.83
C PHE A 16 -7.54 -16.39 -4.84
N ASP A 17 -6.61 -16.11 -3.94
CA ASP A 17 -6.35 -16.91 -2.75
C ASP A 17 -6.71 -16.08 -1.51
N PRO A 18 -7.75 -16.47 -0.75
CA PRO A 18 -8.17 -15.72 0.41
C PRO A 18 -7.16 -15.80 1.56
N MET A 19 -6.48 -16.94 1.73
CA MET A 19 -5.52 -17.12 2.82
C MET A 19 -4.25 -16.34 2.56
N ASP A 20 -3.76 -16.30 1.33
CA ASP A 20 -2.61 -15.47 0.98
C ASP A 20 -2.89 -13.98 1.26
N GLN A 21 -4.08 -13.48 0.90
CA GLN A 21 -4.45 -12.09 1.16
C GLN A 21 -4.64 -11.79 2.65
N LEU A 22 -5.25 -12.71 3.40
CA LEU A 22 -5.42 -12.56 4.84
C LEU A 22 -4.10 -12.71 5.61
N ASN A 23 -3.11 -13.40 5.05
CA ASN A 23 -1.79 -13.56 5.66
C ASN A 23 -0.80 -12.48 5.25
N LYS A 24 -1.07 -11.75 4.15
CA LYS A 24 -0.24 -10.64 3.68
C LYS A 24 -0.08 -9.58 4.77
N ASP A 25 1.15 -9.21 5.07
CA ASP A 25 1.43 -8.10 5.97
C ASP A 25 1.38 -6.79 5.19
N THR A 26 0.93 -5.72 5.84
CA THR A 26 0.98 -4.37 5.24
C THR A 26 2.42 -3.88 5.32
N GLU A 27 3.14 -4.00 4.21
CA GLU A 27 4.61 -3.84 4.09
C GLU A 27 5.20 -2.47 4.46
N PHE A 28 4.38 -1.52 4.91
CA PHE A 28 4.81 -0.14 5.18
C PHE A 28 5.97 -0.05 6.18
N MET A 29 5.92 -0.81 7.28
CA MET A 29 6.94 -0.71 8.33
C MET A 29 8.28 -1.29 7.92
N ASP A 30 8.29 -2.23 6.96
CA ASP A 30 9.50 -2.90 6.49
C ASP A 30 10.32 -2.03 5.53
N ILE A 31 9.68 -1.05 4.89
CA ILE A 31 10.30 -0.15 3.90
C ILE A 31 10.40 1.31 4.37
N LYS A 32 10.09 1.59 5.65
CA LYS A 32 9.99 2.96 6.16
C LYS A 32 11.28 3.76 5.99
N GLU A 33 12.45 3.13 6.17
CA GLU A 33 13.74 3.79 5.96
C GLU A 33 13.96 4.16 4.48
N GLU A 34 13.49 3.33 3.55
CA GLU A 34 13.59 3.61 2.11
C GLU A 34 12.66 4.77 1.69
N LEU A 35 11.49 4.88 2.33
CA LEU A 35 10.54 5.96 2.07
C LEU A 35 11.10 7.33 2.46
N VAL A 36 11.87 7.42 3.54
CA VAL A 36 12.48 8.68 4.00
C VAL A 36 13.83 8.98 3.35
N ALA A 37 14.49 7.97 2.77
CA ALA A 37 15.79 8.16 2.13
C ALA A 37 15.75 9.03 0.87
N ASN A 38 14.56 9.22 0.28
CA ASN A 38 14.37 9.99 -0.96
C ASN A 38 13.63 11.30 -0.67
N GLY A 39 13.99 12.38 -1.39
CA GLY A 39 13.36 13.70 -1.19
C GLY A 39 11.85 13.75 -1.48
N CYS A 40 11.33 12.82 -2.29
CA CYS A 40 9.91 12.59 -2.49
C CYS A 40 9.68 11.12 -2.81
N SER A 41 8.81 10.46 -2.06
CA SER A 41 8.48 9.04 -2.20
C SER A 41 6.98 8.85 -2.43
N SER A 42 6.61 7.80 -3.14
CA SER A 42 5.22 7.38 -3.31
C SER A 42 5.03 5.97 -2.80
N PHE A 43 4.05 5.77 -1.93
CA PHE A 43 3.60 4.47 -1.47
C PHE A 43 2.20 4.19 -2.05
N VAL A 44 1.98 2.98 -2.58
CA VAL A 44 0.74 2.60 -3.28
C VAL A 44 0.10 1.40 -2.58
N CYS A 45 -1.16 1.54 -2.21
CA CYS A 45 -1.98 0.49 -1.58
C CYS A 45 -3.43 0.58 -2.09
N HIS A 46 -4.30 -0.35 -1.66
CA HIS A 46 -5.70 -0.43 -2.08
C HIS A 46 -6.66 -0.42 -0.88
N PRO A 47 -6.60 0.58 0.01
CA PRO A 47 -7.44 0.61 1.21
C PRO A 47 -8.92 0.62 0.85
N GLY A 48 -9.70 -0.24 1.51
CA GLY A 48 -11.15 -0.26 1.30
C GLY A 48 -11.87 -1.33 2.11
N TYR A 49 -13.17 -1.11 2.32
CA TYR A 49 -14.06 -2.11 2.89
C TYR A 49 -14.44 -3.16 1.85
N VAL A 50 -14.68 -4.38 2.32
CA VAL A 50 -15.03 -5.53 1.47
C VAL A 50 -16.52 -5.79 1.56
N ASP A 51 -17.18 -5.81 0.40
CA ASP A 51 -18.58 -6.18 0.24
C ASP A 51 -18.77 -7.18 -0.91
N ALA A 52 -20.00 -7.64 -1.10
CA ALA A 52 -20.32 -8.63 -2.12
C ALA A 52 -20.15 -8.09 -3.56
N GLU A 53 -20.34 -6.79 -3.79
CA GLU A 53 -20.19 -6.18 -5.11
C GLU A 53 -18.70 -6.17 -5.51
N LEU A 54 -17.83 -5.73 -4.61
CA LEU A 54 -16.38 -5.71 -4.80
C LEU A 54 -15.83 -7.11 -5.08
N LEU A 55 -16.28 -8.13 -4.32
CA LEU A 55 -15.86 -9.53 -4.53
C LEU A 55 -16.26 -10.06 -5.92
N GLY A 56 -17.29 -9.48 -6.54
CA GLY A 56 -17.68 -9.77 -7.92
C GLY A 56 -16.81 -9.10 -8.99
N TRP A 57 -16.04 -8.06 -8.66
CA TRP A 57 -15.28 -7.26 -9.62
C TRP A 57 -13.78 -7.51 -9.62
N THR A 58 -13.21 -7.92 -8.49
CA THR A 58 -11.76 -7.98 -8.32
C THR A 58 -11.30 -9.19 -7.52
N THR A 59 -10.18 -9.78 -7.92
CA THR A 59 -9.47 -10.78 -7.10
C THR A 59 -8.62 -10.13 -6.02
N LEU A 60 -8.38 -8.82 -6.06
CA LEU A 60 -7.70 -8.06 -5.01
C LEU A 60 -8.75 -7.47 -4.06
N SER A 61 -9.01 -8.14 -2.93
CA SER A 61 -10.17 -7.83 -2.09
C SER A 61 -9.87 -7.88 -0.59
N LEU A 62 -9.46 -9.01 -0.03
CA LEU A 62 -9.35 -9.17 1.42
C LEU A 62 -8.19 -8.36 2.02
N GLU A 63 -7.07 -8.22 1.30
CA GLU A 63 -5.92 -7.43 1.76
C GLU A 63 -6.24 -5.93 1.91
N ARG A 64 -7.30 -5.43 1.24
CA ARG A 64 -7.74 -4.04 1.31
C ARG A 64 -8.17 -3.60 2.71
N ALA A 65 -8.67 -4.55 3.52
CA ALA A 65 -9.07 -4.28 4.89
C ALA A 65 -7.85 -3.95 5.77
N LYS A 66 -6.72 -4.64 5.55
CA LYS A 66 -5.46 -4.35 6.23
C LYS A 66 -4.85 -3.04 5.75
N ASP A 67 -4.88 -2.78 4.44
CA ASP A 67 -4.46 -1.49 3.89
C ASP A 67 -5.26 -0.33 4.53
N ALA A 68 -6.57 -0.51 4.71
CA ALA A 68 -7.42 0.48 5.36
C ALA A 68 -7.08 0.67 6.85
N GLU A 69 -6.76 -0.40 7.57
CA GLU A 69 -6.28 -0.34 8.96
C GLU A 69 -4.97 0.44 9.05
N MET A 70 -3.98 0.11 8.22
CA MET A 70 -2.68 0.79 8.16
C MET A 70 -2.85 2.28 7.87
N MET A 71 -3.64 2.65 6.86
CA MET A 71 -3.85 4.06 6.48
C MET A 71 -4.54 4.90 7.58
N GLN A 72 -5.21 4.24 8.53
CA GLN A 72 -5.85 4.88 9.69
C GLN A 72 -5.05 4.69 10.98
N SER A 73 -3.88 4.05 10.91
CA SER A 73 -3.10 3.70 12.09
C SER A 73 -2.48 4.93 12.75
N PRO A 74 -2.68 5.13 14.07
CA PRO A 74 -1.98 6.16 14.83
C PRO A 74 -0.45 6.02 14.76
N LEU A 75 0.05 4.79 14.61
CA LEU A 75 1.49 4.52 14.49
C LEU A 75 2.07 5.13 13.22
N VAL A 76 1.36 5.01 12.08
CA VAL A 76 1.78 5.59 10.80
C VAL A 76 1.80 7.11 10.89
N LYS A 77 0.75 7.69 11.52
CA LYS A 77 0.69 9.13 11.75
C LYS A 77 1.85 9.63 12.60
N GLN A 78 2.13 8.96 13.72
CA GLN A 78 3.24 9.31 14.61
C GLN A 78 4.58 9.20 13.89
N TRP A 79 4.79 8.15 13.08
CA TRP A 79 6.00 8.00 12.30
C TRP A 79 6.21 9.16 11.31
N CYS A 80 5.16 9.62 10.64
CA CYS A 80 5.25 10.79 9.76
C CYS A 80 5.69 12.04 10.54
N GLU A 81 5.11 12.27 11.73
CA GLU A 81 5.45 13.40 12.59
C GLU A 81 6.91 13.35 13.06
N GLU A 82 7.38 12.19 13.54
CA GLU A 82 8.75 11.99 14.03
C GLU A 82 9.81 12.19 12.94
N ASN A 83 9.46 11.90 11.68
CA ASN A 83 10.37 12.00 10.53
C ASN A 83 10.19 13.28 9.71
N ASN A 84 9.36 14.23 10.18
CA ASN A 84 9.04 15.48 9.47
C ASN A 84 8.57 15.24 8.03
N ILE A 85 7.72 14.23 7.83
CA ILE A 85 7.19 13.86 6.52
C ILE A 85 5.97 14.72 6.21
N GLU A 86 6.02 15.42 5.07
CA GLU A 86 4.88 16.13 4.52
C GLU A 86 4.09 15.21 3.58
N LEU A 87 2.82 14.98 3.90
CA LEU A 87 1.90 14.26 3.00
C LEU A 87 1.37 15.25 1.96
N ILE A 88 1.79 15.06 0.72
CA ILE A 88 1.38 15.89 -0.42
C ILE A 88 0.39 15.15 -1.32
N THR A 89 -0.28 15.91 -2.17
CA THR A 89 -1.08 15.43 -3.29
C THR A 89 -0.36 15.69 -4.61
N TYR A 90 -0.84 15.08 -5.70
CA TYR A 90 -0.32 15.40 -7.04
C TYR A 90 -0.47 16.88 -7.45
N ARG A 91 -1.31 17.66 -6.76
CA ARG A 91 -1.47 19.10 -7.03
C ARG A 91 -0.30 19.94 -6.52
N ASP A 92 0.49 19.40 -5.61
CA ASP A 92 1.64 20.09 -5.00
C ASP A 92 2.93 19.89 -5.83
N LEU A 93 2.89 19.04 -6.87
CA LEU A 93 4.02 18.71 -7.74
C LEU A 93 4.00 19.44 -9.10
N VAL A 94 2.98 20.26 -9.35
CA VAL A 94 2.72 20.92 -10.65
C VAL A 94 2.86 22.43 -10.58
#